data_AF-A0A935RBL2-F1
#
_entry.id   AF-A0A935RBL2-F1
#
_cell.length_a   1.000
_cell.length_b   1.000
_cell.length_c   1.000
_cell.angle_alpha   90.00
_cell.angle_beta   90.00
_cell.angle_gamma   90.00
#
_symmetry.space_group_name_H-M   'P 1'
#
loop_
_entity.id
_entity.type
_entity.pdbx_description
1 polymer ?
#
loop_
_entity_poly.entity_id
_entity_poly.type
_entity_poly.pdbx_seq_one_letter_code
_entity_poly.pdbx_strand_id
1 'polypeptide(L)'
;MACCTCSIPPSWPARSTRAKKAQLIKLSDERDPIGPIQQFFKSRRERLEPLASQCIDVAGDIAREYEDKAGQSQARGGDGRPVYNLFPMARTAFNPLDGAPYLPGSSLKGSIRTAWLSRLNRGQPPHEDEKRNPGKLQQRLLGYAPGKFENDPFRHLHLADAHANPERSQPPTRIGYAVSKKKRESERGSPELKVYLETVRETLADAFLGEVRFTSGALDWGRLCDACNAFYRPQLEAELDHPQFGPLLATDWRQLLSGLLGNELNELMELRQGFLLRVGRHSGAESVTLDGVRSIKILGAQGQPPSYRAQTTEKRFASVTRAAQNGLMPFGWIWIDGSDDAHRHVAIAVADKLALLGQPIRAAHAERQAAIEVRRDAQAAASAAAALRQAEAAAAEQAAALAETQRQAALAEMTPNRRRTEEFRAFCETRASQLGKNQEALNGQIHNRARQLAADALQGADWTPQEKAAVADLLAEFLPRLVSRMDKDQLKKLKLAALRNP
;
A
#
# COMPACT_ATOMS: atom_id res chain seq x y z
N MET A 1 3.71 1.40 -14.45
CA MET A 1 3.41 0.34 -13.46
C MET A 1 3.83 0.86 -12.09
N ALA A 2 3.05 0.63 -11.04
CA ALA A 2 3.35 1.13 -9.70
C ALA A 2 3.65 -0.02 -8.71
N CYS A 3 4.59 0.19 -7.80
CA CYS A 3 4.83 -0.70 -6.68
C CYS A 3 3.87 -0.31 -5.54
N CYS A 4 3.05 -1.26 -5.12
CA CYS A 4 2.13 -1.08 -4.01
C CYS A 4 2.79 -1.53 -2.71
N THR A 5 2.82 -0.68 -1.70
CA THR A 5 3.13 -1.11 -0.33
C THR A 5 1.84 -1.27 0.46
N CYS A 6 1.74 -2.35 1.23
CA CYS A 6 0.63 -2.58 2.13
C CYS A 6 1.15 -2.55 3.56
N SER A 7 0.84 -1.50 4.30
CA SER A 7 0.76 -1.61 5.76
C SER A 7 -0.51 -2.41 6.05
N ILE A 8 -0.43 -3.57 6.72
CA ILE A 8 -1.63 -4.38 7.02
C ILE A 8 -2.55 -3.52 7.91
N PRO A 9 -3.70 -3.02 7.43
CA PRO A 9 -4.62 -2.27 8.27
C PRO A 9 -5.40 -3.25 9.16
N PRO A 10 -5.83 -2.84 10.36
CA PRO A 10 -6.61 -3.68 11.26
C PRO A 10 -8.01 -4.07 10.71
N SER A 11 -8.49 -3.41 9.65
CA SER A 11 -9.80 -3.65 9.04
C SER A 11 -9.70 -4.45 7.72
N TRP A 12 -9.29 -5.72 7.81
CA TRP A 12 -9.52 -6.68 6.73
C TRP A 12 -10.88 -7.39 6.92
N PRO A 13 -11.69 -7.64 5.88
CA PRO A 13 -12.97 -8.36 6.03
C PRO A 13 -12.74 -9.80 6.53
N ALA A 14 -13.32 -10.16 7.67
CA ALA A 14 -12.79 -11.18 8.59
C ALA A 14 -12.70 -12.64 8.09
N ARG A 15 -13.48 -13.09 7.10
CA ARG A 15 -13.53 -14.53 6.72
C ARG A 15 -12.61 -14.92 5.55
N SER A 16 -12.62 -14.20 4.43
CA SER A 16 -11.71 -14.50 3.30
C SER A 16 -10.24 -14.23 3.63
N THR A 17 -10.01 -13.37 4.61
CA THR A 17 -8.72 -12.92 5.13
C THR A 17 -7.98 -14.00 5.89
N ARG A 18 -8.67 -14.75 6.76
CA ARG A 18 -8.03 -15.74 7.62
C ARG A 18 -7.50 -16.92 6.81
N ALA A 19 -8.25 -17.36 5.79
CA ALA A 19 -7.83 -18.42 4.88
C ALA A 19 -6.63 -17.99 4.01
N LYS A 20 -6.62 -16.76 3.50
CA LYS A 20 -5.49 -16.22 2.70
C LYS A 20 -4.24 -16.00 3.56
N LYS A 21 -4.41 -15.49 4.79
CA LYS A 21 -3.31 -15.36 5.77
C LYS A 21 -2.73 -16.72 6.14
N ALA A 22 -3.60 -17.70 6.40
CA ALA A 22 -3.17 -19.08 6.66
C ALA A 22 -2.45 -19.70 5.45
N GLN A 23 -2.92 -19.43 4.23
CA GLN A 23 -2.23 -19.85 3.00
C GLN A 23 -0.83 -19.22 2.92
N LEU A 24 -0.69 -17.91 3.17
CA LEU A 24 0.61 -17.24 3.12
C LEU A 24 1.58 -17.76 4.19
N ILE A 25 1.09 -18.01 5.42
CA ILE A 25 1.88 -18.63 6.50
C ILE A 25 2.35 -20.03 6.07
N LYS A 26 1.45 -20.84 5.49
CA LYS A 26 1.82 -22.15 4.97
C LYS A 26 2.90 -22.05 3.89
N LEU A 27 2.80 -21.10 2.97
CA LEU A 27 3.82 -20.88 1.94
C LEU A 27 5.16 -20.43 2.54
N SER A 28 5.16 -19.63 3.61
CA SER A 28 6.40 -19.20 4.26
C SER A 28 7.13 -20.32 5.01
N ASP A 29 6.40 -21.36 5.42
CA ASP A 29 6.96 -22.54 6.09
C ASP A 29 7.49 -23.59 5.11
N GLU A 30 7.29 -23.39 3.80
CA GLU A 30 7.85 -24.28 2.77
C GLU A 30 9.37 -24.17 2.71
N ARG A 31 10.03 -25.25 2.24
CA ARG A 31 11.49 -25.32 2.14
C ARG A 31 12.10 -24.23 1.26
N ASP A 32 11.40 -23.83 0.20
CA ASP A 32 11.81 -22.81 -0.78
C ASP A 32 10.68 -21.78 -1.00
N PRO A 33 10.41 -20.91 -0.01
CA PRO A 33 9.17 -20.15 0.07
C PRO A 33 9.09 -18.96 -0.91
N ILE A 34 10.24 -18.52 -1.46
CA ILE A 34 10.33 -17.27 -2.24
C ILE A 34 9.48 -17.31 -3.51
N GLY A 35 9.65 -18.35 -4.35
CA GLY A 35 8.90 -18.49 -5.60
C GLY A 35 7.38 -18.54 -5.37
N PRO A 36 6.89 -19.43 -4.51
CA PRO A 36 5.46 -19.50 -4.16
C PRO A 36 4.90 -18.19 -3.60
N ILE A 37 5.63 -17.50 -2.71
CA ILE A 37 5.22 -16.20 -2.17
C ILE A 37 5.12 -15.16 -3.29
N GLN A 38 6.11 -15.05 -4.17
CA GLN A 38 6.07 -14.11 -5.30
C GLN A 38 4.88 -14.40 -6.23
N GLN A 39 4.65 -15.68 -6.56
CA GLN A 39 3.52 -16.08 -7.38
C GLN A 39 2.17 -15.81 -6.70
N PHE A 40 2.09 -15.97 -5.38
CA PHE A 40 0.89 -15.65 -4.60
C PHE A 40 0.48 -14.19 -4.76
N PHE A 41 1.42 -13.25 -4.61
CA PHE A 41 1.17 -11.82 -4.76
C PHE A 41 0.89 -11.45 -6.22
N LYS A 42 1.71 -11.93 -7.16
CA LYS A 42 1.57 -11.64 -8.60
C LYS A 42 0.21 -12.06 -9.15
N SER A 43 -0.22 -13.30 -8.86
CA SER A 43 -1.52 -13.84 -9.32
C SER A 43 -2.74 -13.14 -8.70
N ARG A 44 -2.55 -12.34 -7.65
CA ARG A 44 -3.63 -11.66 -6.91
C ARG A 44 -3.52 -10.14 -6.98
N ARG A 45 -2.63 -9.59 -7.81
CA ARG A 45 -2.33 -8.15 -7.84
C ARG A 45 -3.57 -7.26 -7.97
N GLU A 46 -4.52 -7.61 -8.83
CA GLU A 46 -5.75 -6.82 -9.04
C GLU A 46 -6.63 -6.76 -7.78
N ARG A 47 -6.59 -7.80 -6.93
CA ARG A 47 -7.34 -7.85 -5.67
C ARG A 47 -6.60 -7.19 -4.51
N LEU A 48 -5.28 -7.03 -4.63
CA LEU A 48 -4.41 -6.48 -3.60
C LEU A 48 -4.09 -5.01 -3.84
N GLU A 49 -4.09 -4.56 -5.09
CA GLU A 49 -3.81 -3.19 -5.50
C GLU A 49 -4.67 -2.16 -4.77
N PRO A 50 -6.01 -2.34 -4.60
CA PRO A 50 -6.80 -1.32 -3.91
C PRO A 50 -6.68 -1.41 -2.37
N LEU A 51 -5.98 -2.42 -1.85
CA LEU A 51 -5.61 -2.53 -0.43
C LEU A 51 -4.26 -1.87 -0.13
N ALA A 52 -3.55 -1.38 -1.16
CA ALA A 52 -2.29 -0.70 -1.00
C ALA A 52 -2.46 0.60 -0.22
N SER A 53 -1.61 0.82 0.76
CA SER A 53 -1.53 2.10 1.46
C SER A 53 -0.74 3.13 0.67
N GLN A 54 0.15 2.70 -0.22
CA GLN A 54 0.90 3.59 -1.11
C GLN A 54 1.15 2.96 -2.47
N CYS A 55 1.32 3.80 -3.49
CA CYS A 55 1.78 3.40 -4.81
C CYS A 55 2.95 4.27 -5.25
N ILE A 56 4.05 3.61 -5.60
CA ILE A 56 5.30 4.25 -5.96
C ILE A 56 5.58 4.01 -7.44
N ASP A 57 6.14 5.00 -8.13
CA ASP A 57 6.56 4.85 -9.52
C ASP A 57 7.65 3.80 -9.66
N VAL A 58 7.59 2.93 -10.67
CA VAL A 58 8.63 1.92 -10.92
C VAL A 58 9.16 2.08 -12.32
N ALA A 59 10.48 2.08 -12.45
CA ALA A 59 11.14 2.06 -13.74
C ALA A 59 10.63 0.89 -14.62
N GLY A 60 10.32 1.17 -15.88
CA GLY A 60 9.66 0.21 -16.78
C GLY A 60 10.44 -1.11 -16.96
N ASP A 61 11.77 -1.05 -16.97
CA ASP A 61 12.63 -2.25 -17.02
C ASP A 61 12.47 -3.13 -15.78
N ILE A 62 12.39 -2.54 -14.58
CA ILE A 62 12.18 -3.28 -13.32
C ILE A 62 10.80 -3.94 -13.33
N ALA A 63 9.80 -3.21 -13.78
CA ALA A 63 8.43 -3.70 -13.93
C ALA A 63 8.36 -4.92 -14.87
N ARG A 64 8.97 -4.83 -16.06
CA ARG A 64 9.08 -5.97 -16.99
C ARG A 64 9.84 -7.13 -16.37
N GLU A 65 10.97 -6.85 -15.72
CA GLU A 65 11.76 -7.88 -15.07
C GLU A 65 10.97 -8.63 -13.98
N TYR A 66 10.12 -7.92 -13.22
CA TYR A 66 9.21 -8.52 -12.26
C TYR A 66 8.15 -9.39 -12.96
N GLU A 67 7.53 -8.89 -14.04
CA GLU A 67 6.57 -9.66 -14.83
C GLU A 67 7.16 -10.93 -15.44
N ASP A 68 8.43 -10.92 -15.84
CA ASP A 68 9.06 -12.10 -16.44
C ASP A 68 9.54 -13.08 -15.37
N LYS A 69 10.18 -12.59 -14.30
CA LYS A 69 10.98 -13.43 -13.40
C LYS A 69 10.35 -13.72 -12.05
N ALA A 70 9.37 -12.93 -11.59
CA ALA A 70 8.78 -13.15 -10.27
C ALA A 70 8.03 -14.49 -10.23
N GLY A 71 8.36 -15.32 -9.24
CA GLY A 71 7.86 -16.68 -9.08
C GLY A 71 8.63 -17.75 -9.87
N GLN A 72 9.63 -17.37 -10.67
CA GLN A 72 10.41 -18.28 -11.50
C GLN A 72 11.84 -18.46 -10.97
N SER A 73 12.29 -19.72 -10.91
CA SER A 73 13.67 -20.05 -10.57
C SER A 73 14.61 -19.65 -11.71
N GLN A 74 15.62 -18.82 -11.43
CA GLN A 74 16.58 -18.33 -12.42
C GLN A 74 17.74 -19.31 -12.67
N ALA A 75 18.09 -20.09 -11.64
CA ALA A 75 19.13 -21.11 -11.69
C ALA A 75 18.89 -22.14 -10.58
N ARG A 76 19.69 -23.20 -10.55
CA ARG A 76 19.85 -24.04 -9.37
C ARG A 76 21.20 -23.73 -8.73
N GLY A 77 21.22 -23.55 -7.41
CA GLY A 77 22.43 -23.38 -6.63
C GLY A 77 23.28 -24.65 -6.63
N GLY A 78 24.52 -24.55 -6.15
CA GLY A 78 25.41 -25.71 -6.03
C GLY A 78 24.89 -26.80 -5.09
N ASP A 79 23.91 -26.47 -4.23
CA ASP A 79 23.18 -27.37 -3.34
C ASP A 79 21.88 -27.93 -3.97
N GLY A 80 21.64 -27.66 -5.26
CA GLY A 80 20.44 -28.08 -6.00
C GLY A 80 19.19 -27.24 -5.74
N ARG A 81 19.25 -26.25 -4.84
CA ARG A 81 18.09 -25.40 -4.50
C ARG A 81 17.79 -24.37 -5.60
N PRO A 82 16.53 -24.04 -5.86
CA PRO A 82 16.18 -22.98 -6.81
C PRO A 82 16.68 -21.61 -6.32
N VAL A 83 17.33 -20.86 -7.21
CA VAL A 83 17.77 -19.48 -6.95
C VAL A 83 16.77 -18.54 -7.59
N TYR A 84 16.10 -17.73 -6.77
CA TYR A 84 15.12 -16.75 -7.21
C TYR A 84 15.72 -15.34 -7.27
N ASN A 85 15.12 -14.48 -8.11
CA ASN A 85 15.37 -13.05 -8.03
C ASN A 85 14.59 -12.48 -6.83
N LEU A 86 15.28 -11.91 -5.85
CA LEU A 86 14.67 -11.46 -4.59
C LEU A 86 13.92 -10.13 -4.71
N PHE A 87 14.21 -9.34 -5.74
CA PHE A 87 13.71 -7.97 -5.90
C PHE A 87 13.83 -7.07 -4.66
N PRO A 88 15.03 -6.92 -4.05
CA PRO A 88 15.20 -6.06 -2.88
C PRO A 88 15.01 -4.59 -3.28
N MET A 89 13.97 -3.96 -2.73
CA MET A 89 13.67 -2.54 -2.90
C MET A 89 14.03 -1.81 -1.61
N ALA A 90 15.12 -1.04 -1.62
CA ALA A 90 15.49 -0.23 -0.47
C ALA A 90 14.69 1.08 -0.51
N ARG A 91 13.94 1.33 0.56
CA ARG A 91 13.10 2.52 0.69
C ARG A 91 13.91 3.76 1.04
N THR A 92 13.41 4.93 0.63
CA THR A 92 13.88 6.22 1.16
C THR A 92 13.47 6.37 2.62
N ALA A 93 14.02 7.34 3.36
CA ALA A 93 13.49 7.66 4.69
C ALA A 93 12.04 8.15 4.56
N PHE A 94 11.13 7.55 5.34
CA PHE A 94 9.70 7.84 5.28
C PHE A 94 9.08 7.91 6.68
N ASN A 95 8.05 8.74 6.84
CA ASN A 95 7.25 8.81 8.05
C ASN A 95 6.34 7.57 8.14
N PRO A 96 6.40 6.75 9.20
CA PRO A 96 5.60 5.53 9.28
C PRO A 96 4.09 5.76 9.38
N LEU A 97 3.64 6.98 9.72
CA LEU A 97 2.22 7.31 9.90
C LEU A 97 1.49 7.47 8.55
N ASP A 98 2.07 8.22 7.62
CA ASP A 98 1.47 8.56 6.32
C ASP A 98 2.29 7.99 5.14
N GLY A 99 3.47 7.44 5.43
CA GLY A 99 4.42 6.93 4.46
C GLY A 99 5.10 8.00 3.59
N ALA A 100 4.93 9.29 3.92
CA ALA A 100 5.54 10.39 3.18
C ALA A 100 7.07 10.36 3.34
N PRO A 101 7.84 10.66 2.27
CA PRO A 101 9.28 10.81 2.41
C PRO A 101 9.61 12.00 3.33
N TYR A 102 10.74 11.92 4.03
CA TYR A 102 11.29 13.04 4.79
C TYR A 102 12.82 13.05 4.71
N LEU A 103 13.44 14.17 5.02
CA LEU A 103 14.89 14.29 5.14
C LEU A 103 15.27 14.36 6.63
N PRO A 104 16.00 13.36 7.15
CA PRO A 104 16.41 13.38 8.55
C PRO A 104 17.35 14.56 8.83
N GLY A 105 17.07 15.32 9.89
CA GLY A 105 17.90 16.44 10.36
C GLY A 105 19.32 16.00 10.70
N SER A 106 19.50 14.75 11.13
CA SER A 106 20.83 14.13 11.32
C SER A 106 21.63 13.99 10.03
N SER A 107 20.98 13.70 8.90
CA SER A 107 21.63 13.60 7.57
C SER A 107 22.00 14.98 7.04
N LEU A 108 21.13 15.97 7.23
CA LEU A 108 21.41 17.37 6.92
C LEU A 108 22.59 17.88 7.77
N LYS A 109 22.54 17.65 9.10
CA LYS A 109 23.58 18.07 10.05
C LYS A 109 24.92 17.42 9.74
N GLY A 110 24.93 16.14 9.39
CA GLY A 110 26.15 15.42 8.99
C GLY A 110 26.81 16.04 7.76
N SER A 111 26.02 16.40 6.75
CA SER A 111 26.52 17.03 5.51
C SER A 111 27.10 18.42 5.78
N ILE A 112 26.37 19.24 6.55
CA ILE A 112 26.84 20.56 7.00
C ILE A 112 28.13 20.43 7.81
N ARG A 113 28.19 19.46 8.74
CA ARG A 113 29.37 19.21 9.57
C ARG A 113 30.59 18.84 8.73
N THR A 114 30.43 18.00 7.71
CA THR A 114 31.53 17.64 6.80
C THR A 114 32.07 18.88 6.08
N ALA A 115 31.21 19.72 5.50
CA ALA A 115 31.63 20.94 4.83
C ALA A 115 32.32 21.92 5.81
N TRP A 116 31.78 22.07 7.01
CA TRP A 116 32.35 22.91 8.05
C TRP A 116 33.75 22.45 8.48
N LEU A 117 33.90 21.15 8.75
CA LEU A 117 35.19 20.56 9.10
C LEU A 117 36.20 20.71 7.95
N SER A 118 35.76 20.56 6.70
CA SER A 118 36.63 20.78 5.53
C SER A 118 37.15 22.22 5.48
N ARG A 119 36.26 23.20 5.71
CA ARG A 119 36.63 24.63 5.80
C ARG A 119 37.65 24.90 6.90
N LEU A 120 37.47 24.29 8.08
CA LEU A 120 38.40 24.44 9.20
C LEU A 120 39.76 23.78 8.92
N ASN A 121 39.75 22.60 8.30
CA ASN A 121 40.95 21.82 8.03
C ASN A 121 41.80 22.38 6.89
N ARG A 122 41.20 23.11 5.93
CA ARG A 122 41.90 23.76 4.79
C ARG A 122 42.79 22.79 4.00
N GLY A 123 42.33 21.55 3.84
CA GLY A 123 43.06 20.51 3.10
C GLY A 123 44.33 19.99 3.78
N GLN A 124 44.57 20.29 5.07
CA GLN A 124 45.73 19.77 5.79
C GLN A 124 45.65 18.26 5.98
N PRO A 125 46.78 17.53 5.85
CA PRO A 125 46.81 16.10 6.12
C PRO A 125 46.58 15.83 7.62
N PRO A 126 45.99 14.68 7.98
CA PRO A 126 45.80 14.31 9.37
C PRO A 126 47.15 14.00 10.03
N HIS A 127 47.26 14.34 11.30
CA HIS A 127 48.39 13.93 12.13
C HIS A 127 48.42 12.38 12.30
N GLU A 128 49.57 11.81 12.67
CA GLU A 128 49.74 10.35 12.78
C GLU A 128 48.74 9.69 13.76
N ASP A 129 48.41 10.36 14.85
CA ASP A 129 47.44 9.86 15.82
C ASP A 129 45.98 10.05 15.35
N GLU A 130 45.71 11.05 14.51
CA GLU A 130 44.42 11.27 13.84
C GLU A 130 44.14 10.23 12.75
N LYS A 131 45.18 9.72 12.06
CA LYS A 131 45.04 8.61 11.10
C LYS A 131 44.54 7.33 11.78
N ARG A 132 44.97 7.09 13.02
CA ARG A 132 44.56 5.92 13.83
C ARG A 132 43.21 6.15 14.51
N ASN A 133 42.89 7.39 14.85
CA ASN A 133 41.63 7.77 15.49
C ASN A 133 41.05 9.05 14.86
N PRO A 134 40.18 8.93 13.84
CA PRO A 134 39.58 10.08 13.15
C PRO A 134 38.75 11.00 14.06
N GLY A 135 38.34 10.53 15.24
CA GLY A 135 37.66 11.36 16.23
C GLY A 135 38.54 12.50 16.74
N LYS A 136 39.86 12.30 16.80
CA LYS A 136 40.83 13.32 17.24
C LYS A 136 40.92 14.51 16.28
N LEU A 137 40.78 14.25 14.98
CA LEU A 137 40.74 15.32 13.98
C LEU A 137 39.54 16.24 14.24
N GLN A 138 38.36 15.67 14.49
CA GLN A 138 37.16 16.46 14.79
C GLN A 138 37.33 17.23 16.12
N GLN A 139 37.90 16.61 17.14
CA GLN A 139 38.19 17.23 18.43
C GLN A 139 39.12 18.44 18.28
N ARG A 140 40.21 18.32 17.51
CA ARG A 140 41.12 19.43 17.22
C ARG A 140 40.42 20.55 16.47
N LEU A 141 39.71 20.22 15.39
CA LEU A 141 39.09 21.23 14.53
C LEU A 141 37.95 21.97 15.24
N LEU A 142 37.16 21.28 16.05
CA LEU A 142 35.98 21.85 16.72
C LEU A 142 36.24 22.28 18.16
N GLY A 143 37.43 22.02 18.71
CA GLY A 143 37.84 22.49 20.03
C GLY A 143 37.15 21.79 21.21
N TYR A 144 36.81 20.50 21.09
CA TYR A 144 36.19 19.73 22.19
C TYR A 144 37.01 18.48 22.54
N ALA A 145 36.83 17.97 23.76
CA ALA A 145 37.49 16.76 24.25
C ALA A 145 36.55 15.52 24.21
N PRO A 146 37.08 14.29 24.18
CA PRO A 146 36.26 13.07 24.30
C PRO A 146 35.36 13.13 25.54
N GLY A 147 34.06 12.84 25.37
CA GLY A 147 33.10 12.89 26.47
C GLY A 147 32.70 14.31 26.92
N LYS A 148 33.26 15.36 26.32
CA LYS A 148 32.93 16.77 26.54
C LYS A 148 32.17 17.36 25.35
N PHE A 149 31.10 16.68 24.92
CA PHE A 149 30.29 17.07 23.78
C PHE A 149 29.51 18.36 24.00
N GLU A 150 29.36 18.78 25.26
CA GLU A 150 28.85 20.10 25.63
C GLU A 150 29.65 21.26 25.02
N ASN A 151 30.93 21.02 24.67
CA ASN A 151 31.83 21.99 24.06
C ASN A 151 31.84 21.92 22.52
N ASP A 152 31.12 20.98 21.89
CA ASP A 152 31.04 20.92 20.43
C ASP A 152 30.16 22.09 19.92
N PRO A 153 30.65 22.99 19.05
CA PRO A 153 29.89 24.12 18.54
C PRO A 153 28.62 23.67 17.79
N PHE A 154 28.58 22.46 17.21
CA PHE A 154 27.37 21.92 16.58
C PHE A 154 26.25 21.62 17.57
N ARG A 155 26.49 21.66 18.88
CA ARG A 155 25.41 21.66 19.88
C ARG A 155 24.47 22.84 19.71
N HIS A 156 24.99 23.97 19.21
CA HIS A 156 24.22 25.19 19.00
C HIS A 156 23.50 25.27 17.66
N LEU A 157 23.71 24.28 16.78
CA LEU A 157 22.99 24.13 15.52
C LEU A 157 21.93 23.05 15.67
N HIS A 158 20.68 23.46 15.74
CA HIS A 158 19.52 22.55 15.79
C HIS A 158 18.91 22.46 14.40
N LEU A 159 18.77 21.23 13.90
CA LEU A 159 18.10 20.94 12.64
C LEU A 159 16.94 19.99 12.93
N ALA A 160 15.74 20.43 12.61
CA ALA A 160 14.57 19.55 12.61
C ALA A 160 14.64 18.58 11.41
N ASP A 161 13.93 17.46 11.52
CA ASP A 161 13.63 16.63 10.35
C ASP A 161 12.79 17.46 9.37
N ALA A 162 13.16 17.44 8.09
CA ALA A 162 12.44 18.19 7.08
C ALA A 162 11.36 17.30 6.44
N HIS A 163 10.10 17.70 6.60
CA HIS A 163 8.93 16.94 6.16
C HIS A 163 8.38 17.50 4.86
N ALA A 164 7.57 16.70 4.17
CA ALA A 164 6.83 17.17 2.99
C ALA A 164 6.08 18.48 3.30
N ASN A 165 6.14 19.45 2.39
CA ASN A 165 5.40 20.70 2.54
C ASN A 165 3.88 20.38 2.58
N PRO A 166 3.15 20.73 3.67
CA PRO A 166 1.72 20.43 3.80
C PRO A 166 0.85 21.19 2.80
N GLU A 167 1.32 22.31 2.27
CA GLU A 167 0.62 23.10 1.24
C GLU A 167 0.78 22.53 -0.17
N ARG A 168 1.62 21.49 -0.33
CA ARG A 168 1.88 20.83 -1.61
C ARG A 168 1.56 19.35 -1.54
N SER A 169 1.38 18.73 -2.70
CA SER A 169 1.34 17.27 -2.78
C SER A 169 2.65 16.69 -2.24
N GLN A 170 2.55 15.53 -1.58
CA GLN A 170 3.73 14.78 -1.11
C GLN A 170 4.77 14.66 -2.24
N PRO A 171 6.08 14.78 -1.94
CA PRO A 171 7.12 14.62 -2.94
C PRO A 171 7.03 13.25 -3.60
N PRO A 172 6.86 13.19 -4.93
CA PRO A 172 6.79 11.90 -5.62
C PRO A 172 8.09 11.11 -5.45
N THR A 173 7.98 9.81 -5.22
CA THR A 173 9.12 8.88 -5.22
C THR A 173 9.08 7.93 -6.41
N ARG A 174 10.24 7.38 -6.78
CA ARG A 174 10.40 6.38 -7.84
C ARG A 174 11.40 5.32 -7.43
N ILE A 175 11.08 4.08 -7.76
CA ILE A 175 11.98 2.93 -7.69
C ILE A 175 12.75 2.82 -9.01
N GLY A 176 14.08 2.96 -8.91
CA GLY A 176 15.01 2.82 -10.04
C GLY A 176 16.20 1.92 -9.70
N TYR A 177 17.07 1.72 -10.69
CA TYR A 177 18.33 1.02 -10.52
C TYR A 177 19.37 1.92 -9.86
N ALA A 178 20.17 1.37 -8.95
CA ALA A 178 21.43 1.96 -8.55
C ALA A 178 22.56 1.37 -9.38
N VAL A 179 23.17 2.18 -10.25
CA VAL A 179 24.23 1.72 -11.16
C VAL A 179 25.57 2.38 -10.84
N SER A 180 26.66 1.64 -10.98
CA SER A 180 28.03 2.17 -10.87
C SER A 180 28.57 2.53 -12.24
N LYS A 181 29.21 3.70 -12.36
CA LYS A 181 29.99 4.12 -13.53
C LYS A 181 31.41 4.47 -13.12
N LYS A 182 32.39 3.99 -13.90
CA LYS A 182 33.80 4.28 -13.69
C LYS A 182 34.14 5.71 -14.08
N LYS A 183 35.03 6.35 -13.32
CA LYS A 183 35.55 7.68 -13.61
C LYS A 183 36.54 7.70 -14.79
N ARG A 184 37.02 6.53 -15.21
CA ARG A 184 37.95 6.36 -16.34
C ARG A 184 37.48 5.21 -17.19
N GLU A 185 37.79 5.27 -18.48
CA GLU A 185 37.57 4.15 -19.39
C GLU A 185 38.26 2.89 -18.89
N SER A 186 37.56 1.78 -19.09
CA SER A 186 38.02 0.46 -18.66
C SER A 186 37.33 -0.59 -19.52
N GLU A 187 38.11 -1.53 -20.05
CA GLU A 187 37.59 -2.68 -20.79
C GLU A 187 36.74 -3.62 -19.91
N ARG A 188 36.96 -3.58 -18.60
CA ARG A 188 36.14 -4.33 -17.64
C ARG A 188 34.85 -3.54 -17.38
N GLY A 189 33.68 -4.15 -17.59
CA GLY A 189 32.41 -3.57 -17.16
C GLY A 189 32.40 -3.27 -15.66
N SER A 190 31.57 -2.32 -15.22
CA SER A 190 31.28 -2.16 -13.79
C SER A 190 30.31 -3.26 -13.36
N PRO A 191 30.55 -3.95 -12.24
CA PRO A 191 29.62 -4.95 -11.73
C PRO A 191 28.26 -4.31 -11.45
N GLU A 192 27.19 -4.97 -11.92
CA GLU A 192 25.82 -4.55 -11.68
C GLU A 192 25.49 -4.71 -10.19
N LEU A 193 25.06 -3.63 -9.54
CA LEU A 193 24.46 -3.70 -8.22
C LEU A 193 23.01 -4.15 -8.40
N LYS A 194 22.67 -5.35 -7.94
CA LYS A 194 21.30 -5.87 -7.92
C LYS A 194 20.48 -5.22 -6.79
N VAL A 195 20.44 -3.89 -6.73
CA VAL A 195 19.70 -3.14 -5.71
C VAL A 195 18.80 -2.13 -6.40
N TYR A 196 17.50 -2.25 -6.11
CA TYR A 196 16.50 -1.25 -6.48
C TYR A 196 16.37 -0.25 -5.34
N LEU A 197 16.31 1.04 -5.67
CA LEU A 197 16.20 2.12 -4.69
C LEU A 197 14.98 2.96 -4.97
N GLU A 198 14.18 3.18 -3.94
CA GLU A 198 13.21 4.26 -3.91
C GLU A 198 13.93 5.59 -3.65
N THR A 199 13.76 6.55 -4.55
CA THR A 199 14.29 7.91 -4.40
C THR A 199 13.21 8.94 -4.59
N VAL A 200 13.30 10.04 -3.84
CA VAL A 200 12.54 11.27 -4.13
C VAL A 200 12.91 11.76 -5.52
N ARG A 201 11.91 12.18 -6.30
CA ARG A 201 12.12 12.69 -7.65
C ARG A 201 12.89 14.01 -7.65
N GLU A 202 13.58 14.22 -8.76
CA GLU A 202 14.38 15.38 -9.10
C GLU A 202 13.54 16.63 -9.37
N THR A 203 14.20 17.80 -9.35
CA THR A 203 13.63 19.10 -9.78
C THR A 203 12.35 19.51 -9.04
N LEU A 204 12.22 19.08 -7.79
CA LEU A 204 11.10 19.44 -6.93
C LEU A 204 11.48 20.67 -6.09
N ALA A 205 11.02 21.86 -6.51
CA ALA A 205 10.99 23.03 -5.64
C ALA A 205 10.02 22.81 -4.47
N ASP A 206 10.37 23.36 -3.30
CA ASP A 206 9.60 23.28 -2.05
C ASP A 206 9.14 21.87 -1.69
N ALA A 207 9.97 20.86 -1.96
CA ALA A 207 9.64 19.46 -1.68
C ALA A 207 9.52 19.22 -0.17
N PHE A 208 10.41 19.82 0.60
CA PHE A 208 10.50 19.65 2.04
C PHE A 208 10.57 21.00 2.74
N LEU A 209 9.93 21.09 3.91
CA LEU A 209 10.09 22.18 4.85
C LEU A 209 10.80 21.66 6.09
N GLY A 210 11.83 22.37 6.52
CA GLY A 210 12.57 22.08 7.73
C GLY A 210 12.85 23.36 8.50
N GLU A 211 13.48 23.21 9.66
CA GLU A 211 13.78 24.33 10.53
C GLU A 211 15.24 24.25 10.99
N VAL A 212 15.92 25.40 10.94
CA VAL A 212 17.29 25.58 11.42
C VAL A 212 17.26 26.62 12.53
N ARG A 213 17.70 26.25 13.74
CA ARG A 213 17.86 27.18 14.86
C ARG A 213 19.30 27.26 15.31
N PHE A 214 19.75 28.49 15.54
CA PHE A 214 21.05 28.81 16.13
C PHE A 214 20.84 29.31 17.56
N THR A 215 21.51 28.69 18.54
CA THR A 215 21.40 29.09 19.96
C THR A 215 22.61 29.86 20.48
N SER A 216 23.62 30.07 19.64
CA SER A 216 24.78 30.92 19.93
C SER A 216 25.38 31.49 18.64
N GLY A 217 26.21 32.54 18.76
CA GLY A 217 26.90 33.16 17.61
C GLY A 217 28.13 32.40 17.10
N ALA A 218 28.42 31.20 17.61
CA ALA A 218 29.55 30.40 17.13
C ALA A 218 29.33 29.90 15.69
N LEU A 219 28.09 29.57 15.37
CA LEU A 219 27.61 29.18 14.05
C LEU A 219 26.47 30.14 13.67
N ASP A 220 26.47 30.62 12.44
CA ASP A 220 25.40 31.43 11.88
C ASP A 220 25.11 31.00 10.44
N TRP A 221 23.97 31.44 9.93
CA TRP A 221 23.49 31.11 8.60
C TRP A 221 24.50 31.46 7.49
N GLY A 222 25.09 32.65 7.55
CA GLY A 222 26.02 33.12 6.53
C GLY A 222 27.29 32.28 6.46
N ARG A 223 27.85 31.90 7.62
CA ARG A 223 29.02 31.01 7.69
C ARG A 223 28.69 29.61 7.20
N LEU A 224 27.47 29.10 7.45
CA LEU A 224 27.05 27.81 6.88
C LEU A 224 26.95 27.89 5.35
N CYS A 225 26.39 28.97 4.80
CA CYS A 225 26.34 29.19 3.36
C CYS A 225 27.75 29.16 2.76
N ASP A 226 28.66 29.95 3.32
CA ASP A 226 30.04 30.02 2.82
C ASP A 226 30.76 28.67 2.92
N ALA A 227 30.57 27.92 4.02
CA ALA A 227 31.22 26.61 4.21
C ALA A 227 30.66 25.54 3.27
N CYS A 228 29.34 25.46 3.15
CA CYS A 228 28.67 24.43 2.34
C CYS A 228 28.90 24.68 0.85
N ASN A 229 28.73 25.91 0.37
CA ASN A 229 28.93 26.21 -1.05
C ASN A 229 30.39 26.05 -1.47
N ALA A 230 31.36 26.47 -0.65
CA ALA A 230 32.78 26.23 -0.94
C ALA A 230 33.16 24.75 -1.04
N PHE A 231 32.46 23.87 -0.30
CA PHE A 231 32.72 22.44 -0.33
C PHE A 231 31.95 21.70 -1.43
N TYR A 232 30.67 22.02 -1.60
CA TYR A 232 29.74 21.23 -2.42
C TYR A 232 29.62 21.73 -3.86
N ARG A 233 29.71 23.04 -4.12
CA ARG A 233 29.59 23.57 -5.49
C ARG A 233 30.67 23.01 -6.44
N PRO A 234 31.98 23.02 -6.09
CA PRO A 234 33.01 22.48 -6.98
C PRO A 234 32.82 20.98 -7.26
N GLN A 235 32.25 20.24 -6.31
CA GLN A 235 31.96 18.81 -6.49
C GLN A 235 30.79 18.56 -7.45
N LEU A 236 29.76 19.42 -7.42
CA LEU A 236 28.63 19.34 -8.34
C LEU A 236 29.07 19.73 -9.76
N GLU A 237 29.77 20.86 -9.90
CA GLU A 237 30.32 21.31 -11.19
C GLU A 237 31.25 20.25 -11.80
N ALA A 238 32.19 19.71 -11.01
CA ALA A 238 33.07 18.63 -11.47
C ALA A 238 32.33 17.33 -11.84
N GLU A 239 31.12 17.09 -11.32
CA GLU A 239 30.27 15.96 -11.71
C GLU A 239 29.51 16.23 -13.00
N LEU A 240 28.97 17.44 -13.17
CA LEU A 240 28.27 17.88 -14.39
C LEU A 240 29.20 17.91 -15.60
N ASP A 241 30.44 18.36 -15.40
CA ASP A 241 31.44 18.53 -16.46
C ASP A 241 32.41 17.34 -16.59
N HIS A 242 32.19 16.28 -15.80
CA HIS A 242 33.06 15.11 -15.86
C HIS A 242 33.03 14.48 -17.27
N PRO A 243 34.18 14.27 -17.94
CA PRO A 243 34.21 13.81 -19.34
C PRO A 243 33.45 12.50 -19.60
N GLN A 244 33.49 11.58 -18.62
CA GLN A 244 32.81 10.29 -18.71
C GLN A 244 31.36 10.32 -18.20
N PHE A 245 30.99 11.25 -17.31
CA PHE A 245 29.66 11.25 -16.69
C PHE A 245 28.72 12.24 -17.35
N GLY A 246 29.20 13.46 -17.63
CA GLY A 246 28.41 14.52 -18.25
C GLY A 246 27.61 14.08 -19.48
N PRO A 247 28.17 13.28 -20.41
CA PRO A 247 27.43 12.75 -21.57
C PRO A 247 26.35 11.70 -21.22
N LEU A 248 26.46 11.03 -20.07
CA LEU A 248 25.52 10.01 -19.62
C LEU A 248 24.38 10.58 -18.75
N LEU A 249 24.56 11.78 -18.19
CA LEU A 249 23.56 12.44 -17.36
C LEU A 249 22.29 12.76 -18.17
N ALA A 250 21.15 12.87 -17.49
CA ALA A 250 19.94 13.39 -18.12
C ALA A 250 20.16 14.81 -18.66
N THR A 251 20.02 14.99 -19.98
CA THR A 251 20.40 16.21 -20.70
C THR A 251 19.68 17.44 -20.18
N ASP A 252 18.35 17.39 -20.08
CA ASP A 252 17.53 18.52 -19.64
C ASP A 252 17.85 18.92 -18.20
N TRP A 253 18.05 17.93 -17.32
CA TRP A 253 18.44 18.17 -15.92
C TRP A 253 19.81 18.82 -15.82
N ARG A 254 20.79 18.32 -16.59
CA ARG A 254 22.15 18.88 -16.62
C ARG A 254 22.13 20.32 -17.11
N GLN A 255 21.44 20.59 -18.21
CA GLN A 255 21.32 21.94 -18.76
C GLN A 255 20.62 22.89 -17.78
N LEU A 256 19.53 22.46 -17.17
CA LEU A 256 18.81 23.22 -16.15
C LEU A 256 19.71 23.57 -14.96
N LEU A 257 20.41 22.58 -14.39
CA LEU A 257 21.29 22.84 -13.24
C LEU A 257 22.50 23.71 -13.60
N SER A 258 23.16 23.46 -14.74
CA SER A 258 24.25 24.33 -15.19
C SER A 258 23.76 25.77 -15.40
N GLY A 259 22.56 25.95 -15.95
CA GLY A 259 21.93 27.26 -16.10
C GLY A 259 21.64 27.93 -14.75
N LEU A 260 21.05 27.21 -13.80
CA LEU A 260 20.76 27.71 -12.46
C LEU A 260 22.06 28.08 -11.70
N LEU A 261 23.08 27.23 -11.75
CA LEU A 261 24.39 27.46 -11.11
C LEU A 261 25.15 28.64 -11.70
N GLY A 262 24.92 28.96 -12.97
CA GLY A 262 25.52 30.14 -13.62
C GLY A 262 24.75 31.44 -13.40
N ASN A 263 23.52 31.38 -12.86
CA ASN A 263 22.61 32.51 -12.72
C ASN A 263 21.99 32.56 -11.31
N GLU A 264 20.72 32.19 -11.15
CA GLU A 264 19.95 32.45 -9.92
C GLU A 264 20.54 31.78 -8.68
N LEU A 265 21.04 30.54 -8.79
CA LEU A 265 21.69 29.89 -7.64
C LEU A 265 23.04 30.55 -7.33
N ASN A 266 23.78 31.05 -8.33
CA ASN A 266 25.00 31.81 -8.06
C ASN A 266 24.70 33.07 -7.24
N GLU A 267 23.70 33.83 -7.68
CA GLU A 267 23.25 35.05 -7.00
C GLU A 267 22.81 34.74 -5.56
N LEU A 268 21.98 33.72 -5.35
CA LEU A 268 21.56 33.32 -4.00
C LEU A 268 22.74 32.86 -3.12
N MET A 269 23.77 32.21 -3.69
CA MET A 269 24.98 31.85 -2.95
C MET A 269 25.78 33.08 -2.54
N GLU A 270 25.97 34.05 -3.44
CA GLU A 270 26.69 35.30 -3.17
C GLU A 270 26.00 36.14 -2.10
N LEU A 271 24.66 36.15 -2.12
CA LEU A 271 23.81 36.83 -1.15
C LEU A 271 23.59 36.03 0.14
N ARG A 272 24.16 34.82 0.24
CA ARG A 272 24.01 33.89 1.38
C ARG A 272 22.55 33.57 1.71
N GLN A 273 21.72 33.43 0.70
CA GLN A 273 20.29 33.10 0.81
C GLN A 273 20.03 31.60 0.68
N GLY A 274 21.08 30.79 0.50
CA GLY A 274 20.97 29.35 0.49
C GLY A 274 22.29 28.66 0.19
N PHE A 275 22.26 27.32 0.22
CA PHE A 275 23.45 26.53 -0.05
C PHE A 275 23.16 25.11 -0.55
N LEU A 276 24.15 24.56 -1.25
CA LEU A 276 24.13 23.17 -1.70
C LEU A 276 24.53 22.20 -0.58
N LEU A 277 23.85 21.06 -0.55
CA LEU A 277 24.27 19.89 0.21
C LEU A 277 24.20 18.64 -0.66
N ARG A 278 24.89 17.60 -0.20
CA ARG A 278 24.73 16.24 -0.73
C ARG A 278 24.44 15.23 0.37
N VAL A 279 23.24 14.66 0.33
CA VAL A 279 22.70 13.78 1.38
C VAL A 279 22.44 12.34 0.91
N GLY A 280 22.31 11.41 1.85
CA GLY A 280 21.88 10.04 1.59
C GLY A 280 23.00 9.03 1.29
N ARG A 281 22.62 7.74 1.18
CA ARG A 281 23.53 6.57 1.16
C ARG A 281 24.52 6.54 -0.02
N HIS A 282 24.24 7.27 -1.11
CA HIS A 282 25.02 7.23 -2.35
C HIS A 282 25.59 8.60 -2.76
N SER A 283 25.75 9.51 -1.78
CA SER A 283 26.44 10.78 -1.98
C SER A 283 27.91 10.63 -2.42
N GLY A 284 28.50 9.45 -2.20
CA GLY A 284 29.89 9.15 -2.55
C GLY A 284 30.86 9.53 -1.43
N ALA A 285 32.02 8.87 -1.39
CA ALA A 285 32.97 9.04 -0.29
C ALA A 285 33.45 10.50 -0.20
N GLU A 286 33.70 11.13 -1.35
CA GLU A 286 34.18 12.52 -1.47
C GLU A 286 33.24 13.53 -0.81
N SER A 287 31.93 13.27 -0.80
CA SER A 287 30.94 14.21 -0.23
C SER A 287 30.68 13.99 1.27
N VAL A 288 31.27 12.95 1.87
CA VAL A 288 31.13 12.60 3.30
C VAL A 288 32.46 12.54 4.04
N THR A 289 33.55 12.94 3.39
CA THR A 289 34.91 12.95 3.97
C THR A 289 35.65 14.23 3.59
N LEU A 290 36.73 14.55 4.30
CA LEU A 290 37.43 15.83 4.17
C LEU A 290 38.54 15.78 3.12
N ASP A 291 38.69 16.87 2.38
CA ASP A 291 39.82 17.07 1.48
C ASP A 291 41.15 17.06 2.24
N GLY A 292 42.19 16.51 1.61
CA GLY A 292 43.51 16.30 2.23
C GLY A 292 43.59 15.16 3.25
N VAL A 293 42.44 14.66 3.75
CA VAL A 293 42.38 13.60 4.78
C VAL A 293 41.98 12.24 4.22
N ARG A 294 41.19 12.24 3.13
CA ARG A 294 40.63 11.05 2.48
C ARG A 294 41.67 9.94 2.22
N SER A 295 41.42 8.77 2.80
CA SER A 295 42.16 7.52 2.52
C SER A 295 41.18 6.37 2.25
N ILE A 296 40.73 6.28 1.00
CA ILE A 296 39.67 5.37 0.56
C ILE A 296 40.28 4.03 0.17
N LYS A 297 39.86 2.95 0.82
CA LYS A 297 40.26 1.58 0.50
C LYS A 297 39.63 1.14 -0.83
N ILE A 298 40.48 0.88 -1.82
CA ILE A 298 40.13 0.35 -3.14
C ILE A 298 40.56 -1.12 -3.19
N LEU A 299 39.58 -2.01 -3.36
CA LEU A 299 39.85 -3.45 -3.48
C LEU A 299 40.50 -3.74 -4.84
N GLY A 300 41.60 -4.48 -4.82
CA GLY A 300 42.26 -4.98 -6.02
C GLY A 300 41.54 -6.18 -6.63
N ALA A 301 42.11 -6.74 -7.70
CA ALA A 301 41.69 -8.04 -8.21
C ALA A 301 41.88 -9.13 -7.13
N GLN A 302 41.20 -10.27 -7.28
CA GLN A 302 41.26 -11.36 -6.31
C GLN A 302 42.73 -11.76 -6.05
N GLY A 303 43.15 -11.73 -4.78
CA GLY A 303 44.53 -12.00 -4.34
C GLY A 303 45.47 -10.79 -4.29
N GLN A 304 45.08 -9.63 -4.82
CA GLN A 304 45.90 -8.40 -4.74
C GLN A 304 45.58 -7.60 -3.47
N PRO A 305 46.60 -7.01 -2.81
CA PRO A 305 46.37 -6.17 -1.64
C PRO A 305 45.54 -4.93 -2.01
N PRO A 306 44.73 -4.41 -1.07
CA PRO A 306 43.97 -3.19 -1.30
C PRO A 306 44.92 -1.99 -1.43
N SER A 307 44.55 -1.03 -2.28
CA SER A 307 45.23 0.28 -2.36
C SER A 307 44.40 1.35 -1.66
N TYR A 308 45.05 2.41 -1.17
CA TYR A 308 44.37 3.54 -0.53
C TYR A 308 44.55 4.79 -1.38
N ARG A 309 43.45 5.49 -1.68
CA ARG A 309 43.44 6.65 -2.61
C ARG A 309 42.60 7.80 -2.06
N ALA A 310 42.89 9.01 -2.51
CA ALA A 310 42.08 10.18 -2.15
C ALA A 310 40.70 10.19 -2.84
N GLN A 311 40.54 9.50 -3.97
CA GLN A 311 39.32 9.48 -4.77
C GLN A 311 38.85 8.06 -5.05
N THR A 312 37.52 7.89 -5.15
CA THR A 312 36.90 6.64 -5.61
C THR A 312 37.17 6.41 -7.10
N THR A 313 37.12 5.16 -7.54
CA THR A 313 37.25 4.77 -8.96
C THR A 313 35.92 4.78 -9.71
N GLU A 314 34.81 4.69 -8.98
CA GLU A 314 33.45 4.62 -9.52
C GLU A 314 32.51 5.55 -8.76
N LYS A 315 31.44 5.98 -9.42
CA LYS A 315 30.36 6.77 -8.84
C LYS A 315 29.02 6.12 -9.12
N ARG A 316 28.06 6.33 -8.20
CA ARG A 316 26.73 5.73 -8.28
C ARG A 316 25.70 6.72 -8.83
N PHE A 317 24.82 6.22 -9.70
CA PHE A 317 23.75 6.96 -10.32
C PHE A 317 22.43 6.20 -10.24
N ALA A 318 21.33 6.94 -10.21
CA ALA A 318 20.01 6.40 -10.46
C ALA A 318 19.81 6.24 -11.97
N SER A 319 19.18 5.14 -12.36
CA SER A 319 18.80 4.86 -13.75
C SER A 319 17.39 4.26 -13.81
N VAL A 320 16.65 4.61 -14.86
CA VAL A 320 15.36 3.98 -15.17
C VAL A 320 15.51 2.79 -16.13
N THR A 321 16.72 2.56 -16.64
CA THR A 321 17.04 1.39 -17.48
C THR A 321 18.14 0.56 -16.85
N ARG A 322 18.11 -0.74 -17.12
CA ARG A 322 19.17 -1.66 -16.66
C ARG A 322 20.51 -1.40 -17.35
N ALA A 323 20.47 -1.07 -18.64
CA ALA A 323 21.67 -0.80 -19.43
C ALA A 323 22.37 0.51 -19.01
N ALA A 324 21.60 1.48 -18.50
CA ALA A 324 22.12 2.73 -17.95
C ALA A 324 23.08 3.45 -18.92
N GLN A 325 22.69 3.53 -20.19
CA GLN A 325 23.51 4.13 -21.26
C GLN A 325 23.39 5.66 -21.32
N ASN A 326 22.29 6.23 -20.81
CA ASN A 326 22.01 7.66 -20.74
C ASN A 326 20.96 7.93 -19.65
N GLY A 327 20.58 9.20 -19.47
CA GLY A 327 19.51 9.58 -18.54
C GLY A 327 19.86 9.34 -17.08
N LEU A 328 21.15 9.31 -16.74
CA LEU A 328 21.62 9.05 -15.38
C LEU A 328 21.37 10.25 -14.48
N MET A 329 20.97 9.96 -13.26
CA MET A 329 20.72 10.98 -12.23
C MET A 329 21.69 10.78 -11.07
N PRO A 330 22.47 11.81 -10.69
CA PRO A 330 23.34 11.71 -9.53
C PRO A 330 22.51 11.75 -8.25
N PHE A 331 22.91 10.97 -7.25
CA PHE A 331 22.18 10.92 -5.99
C PHE A 331 22.51 12.10 -5.07
N GLY A 332 21.47 12.57 -4.38
CA GLY A 332 21.61 13.25 -3.09
C GLY A 332 21.80 14.77 -3.15
N TRP A 333 21.87 15.37 -4.33
CA TRP A 333 22.01 16.82 -4.46
C TRP A 333 20.72 17.53 -4.05
N ILE A 334 20.83 18.45 -3.12
CA ILE A 334 19.73 19.31 -2.65
C ILE A 334 20.21 20.76 -2.54
N TRP A 335 19.28 21.68 -2.74
CA TRP A 335 19.41 23.09 -2.42
C TRP A 335 18.65 23.38 -1.14
N ILE A 336 19.28 24.03 -0.17
CA ILE A 336 18.63 24.57 1.01
C ILE A 336 18.36 26.04 0.74
N ASP A 337 17.08 26.39 0.62
CA ASP A 337 16.63 27.76 0.50
C ASP A 337 16.36 28.36 1.89
N GLY A 338 16.91 29.53 2.14
CA GLY A 338 16.62 30.35 3.33
C GLY A 338 16.44 31.81 2.95
N SER A 339 15.93 32.05 1.73
CA SER A 339 15.76 33.38 1.18
C SER A 339 14.83 34.25 2.03
N ASP A 340 15.32 35.42 2.43
CA ASP A 340 14.51 36.47 3.04
C ASP A 340 13.55 37.12 2.00
N ASP A 341 12.67 37.99 2.48
CA ASP A 341 11.66 38.65 1.63
C ASP A 341 12.28 39.51 0.51
N ALA A 342 13.46 40.09 0.74
CA ALA A 342 14.12 40.94 -0.26
C ALA A 342 14.64 40.10 -1.44
N HIS A 343 15.10 38.89 -1.19
CA HIS A 343 15.69 38.00 -2.20
C HIS A 343 14.74 36.90 -2.69
N ARG A 344 13.52 36.84 -2.13
CA ARG A 344 12.49 35.85 -2.46
C ARG A 344 12.20 35.74 -3.96
N HIS A 345 12.29 36.85 -4.69
CA HIS A 345 12.05 36.87 -6.14
C HIS A 345 13.04 36.00 -6.93
N VAL A 346 14.31 35.90 -6.49
CA VAL A 346 15.32 35.03 -7.11
C VAL A 346 15.02 33.56 -6.81
N ALA A 347 14.62 33.24 -5.57
CA ALA A 347 14.19 31.90 -5.20
C ALA A 347 12.94 31.44 -5.98
N ILE A 348 11.99 32.36 -6.22
CA ILE A 348 10.82 32.10 -7.08
C ILE A 348 11.27 31.80 -8.51
N ALA A 349 12.22 32.55 -9.07
CA ALA A 349 12.75 32.27 -10.41
C ALA A 349 13.42 30.89 -10.51
N VAL A 350 14.14 30.45 -9.46
CA VAL A 350 14.64 29.06 -9.37
C VAL A 350 13.48 28.07 -9.38
N ALA A 351 12.46 28.31 -8.54
CA ALA A 351 11.30 27.42 -8.44
C ALA A 351 10.54 27.30 -9.77
N ASP A 352 10.35 28.39 -10.50
CA ASP A 352 9.69 28.42 -11.81
C ASP A 352 10.48 27.62 -12.85
N LYS A 353 11.80 27.77 -12.89
CA LYS A 353 12.66 26.97 -13.78
C LYS A 353 12.64 25.48 -13.44
N LEU A 354 12.69 25.14 -12.15
CA LEU A 354 12.53 23.75 -11.69
C LEU A 354 11.16 23.18 -12.06
N ALA A 355 10.11 24.01 -11.98
CA ALA A 355 8.74 23.61 -12.28
C ALA A 355 8.55 23.15 -13.73
N LEU A 356 9.36 23.62 -14.68
CA LEU A 356 9.32 23.15 -16.08
C LEU A 356 9.52 21.63 -16.20
N LEU A 357 10.41 21.05 -15.38
CA LEU A 357 10.62 19.59 -15.33
C LEU A 357 9.82 18.92 -14.20
N GLY A 358 9.59 19.64 -13.09
CA GLY A 358 8.92 19.12 -11.90
C GLY A 358 7.40 19.03 -11.99
N GLN A 359 6.72 19.91 -12.73
CA GLN A 359 5.25 19.91 -12.82
C GLN A 359 4.70 18.64 -13.48
N PRO A 360 5.23 18.14 -14.62
CA PRO A 360 4.79 16.87 -15.19
C PRO A 360 4.95 15.70 -14.21
N ILE A 361 6.01 15.71 -13.40
CA ILE A 361 6.28 14.69 -12.39
C ILE A 361 5.20 14.72 -11.29
N ARG A 362 4.86 15.92 -10.80
CA ARG A 362 3.82 16.11 -9.78
C ARG A 362 2.44 15.76 -10.33
N ALA A 363 2.11 16.19 -11.54
CA ALA A 363 0.84 15.88 -12.20
C ALA A 363 0.64 14.36 -12.35
N ALA A 364 1.64 13.64 -12.88
CA ALA A 364 1.59 12.19 -13.01
C ALA A 364 1.54 11.46 -11.66
N HIS A 365 2.03 12.06 -10.58
CA HIS A 365 1.87 11.51 -9.24
C HIS A 365 0.45 11.75 -8.71
N ALA A 366 -0.07 12.97 -8.83
CA ALA A 366 -1.41 13.33 -8.40
C ALA A 366 -2.48 12.49 -9.12
N GLU A 367 -2.35 12.30 -10.44
CA GLU A 367 -3.25 11.44 -11.22
C GLU A 367 -3.25 9.99 -10.69
N ARG A 368 -2.08 9.46 -10.34
CA ARG A 368 -1.98 8.12 -9.75
C ARG A 368 -2.63 8.05 -8.38
N GLN A 369 -2.40 9.04 -7.52
CA GLN A 369 -3.03 9.10 -6.21
C GLN A 369 -4.56 9.15 -6.33
N ALA A 370 -5.08 10.01 -7.20
CA ALA A 370 -6.52 10.10 -7.47
C ALA A 370 -7.08 8.77 -8.01
N ALA A 371 -6.39 8.11 -8.95
CA ALA A 371 -6.81 6.82 -9.47
C ALA A 371 -6.87 5.72 -8.40
N ILE A 372 -5.98 5.74 -7.41
CA ILE A 372 -5.98 4.78 -6.30
C ILE A 372 -7.13 5.07 -5.35
N GLU A 373 -7.36 6.34 -5.02
CA GLU A 373 -8.45 6.76 -4.15
C GLU A 373 -9.80 6.35 -4.73
N VAL A 374 -10.04 6.63 -6.02
CA VAL A 374 -11.25 6.19 -6.73
C VAL A 374 -11.43 4.67 -6.67
N ARG A 375 -10.36 3.89 -6.88
CA ARG A 375 -10.45 2.42 -6.81
C ARG A 375 -10.69 1.92 -5.38
N ARG A 376 -10.09 2.57 -4.39
CA ARG A 376 -10.29 2.25 -2.98
C ARG A 376 -11.73 2.48 -2.56
N ASP A 377 -12.31 3.61 -2.96
CA ASP A 377 -13.72 3.95 -2.70
C ASP A 377 -14.66 2.97 -3.40
N ALA A 378 -14.40 2.65 -4.67
CA ALA A 378 -15.15 1.65 -5.41
C ALA A 378 -15.12 0.27 -4.73
N GLN A 379 -13.96 -0.16 -4.22
CA GLN A 379 -13.84 -1.43 -3.50
C GLN A 379 -14.53 -1.38 -2.12
N ALA A 380 -14.43 -0.26 -1.39
CA ALA A 380 -15.13 -0.07 -0.13
C ALA A 380 -16.65 -0.17 -0.32
N ALA A 381 -17.18 0.51 -1.34
CA ALA A 381 -18.59 0.44 -1.73
C ALA A 381 -19.01 -0.98 -2.12
N ALA A 382 -18.22 -1.66 -2.97
CA ALA A 382 -18.49 -3.04 -3.37
C ALA A 382 -18.48 -4.02 -2.18
N SER A 383 -17.55 -3.84 -1.23
CA SER A 383 -17.47 -4.64 -0.01
C SER A 383 -18.66 -4.39 0.92
N ALA A 384 -19.10 -3.14 1.05
CA ALA A 384 -20.28 -2.78 1.84
C ALA A 384 -21.56 -3.39 1.23
N ALA A 385 -21.73 -3.27 -0.09
CA ALA A 385 -22.87 -3.87 -0.80
C ALA A 385 -22.87 -5.41 -0.73
N ALA A 386 -21.69 -6.05 -0.77
CA ALA A 386 -21.58 -7.49 -0.57
C ALA A 386 -21.93 -7.93 0.86
N ALA A 387 -21.50 -7.17 1.87
CA ALA A 387 -21.83 -7.42 3.27
C ALA A 387 -23.34 -7.28 3.53
N LEU A 388 -23.98 -6.26 2.95
CA LEU A 388 -25.43 -6.07 3.05
C LEU A 388 -26.18 -7.25 2.44
N ARG A 389 -25.84 -7.67 1.21
CA ARG A 389 -26.45 -8.85 0.56
C ARG A 389 -26.27 -10.13 1.37
N GLN A 390 -25.12 -10.33 1.99
CA GLN A 390 -24.89 -11.49 2.86
C GLN A 390 -25.75 -11.44 4.13
N ALA A 391 -25.90 -10.25 4.73
CA ALA A 391 -26.76 -10.06 5.90
C ALA A 391 -28.24 -10.29 5.55
N GLU A 392 -28.70 -9.78 4.40
CA GLU A 392 -30.05 -10.01 3.88
C GLU A 392 -30.31 -11.49 3.60
N ALA A 393 -29.37 -12.18 2.94
CA ALA A 393 -29.48 -13.62 2.68
C ALA A 393 -29.52 -14.44 3.97
N ALA A 394 -28.64 -14.13 4.94
CA ALA A 394 -28.64 -14.80 6.24
C ALA A 394 -29.93 -14.53 7.04
N ALA A 395 -30.47 -13.31 6.98
CA ALA A 395 -31.74 -12.97 7.60
C ALA A 395 -32.92 -13.72 6.94
N ALA A 396 -32.90 -13.83 5.61
CA ALA A 396 -33.90 -14.60 4.87
C ALA A 396 -33.84 -16.10 5.20
N GLU A 397 -32.64 -16.68 5.30
CA GLU A 397 -32.46 -18.07 5.73
C GLU A 397 -32.96 -18.30 7.16
N GLN A 398 -32.64 -17.39 8.09
CA GLN A 398 -33.15 -17.46 9.47
C GLN A 398 -34.67 -17.34 9.54
N ALA A 399 -35.25 -16.41 8.78
CA ALA A 399 -36.70 -16.24 8.70
C ALA A 399 -37.38 -17.48 8.13
N ALA A 400 -36.82 -18.10 7.08
CA ALA A 400 -37.31 -19.34 6.51
C ALA A 400 -37.21 -20.51 7.50
N ALA A 401 -36.10 -20.64 8.23
CA ALA A 401 -35.92 -21.66 9.25
C ALA A 401 -36.89 -21.48 10.43
N LEU A 402 -37.14 -20.24 10.86
CA LEU A 402 -38.13 -19.94 11.88
C LEU A 402 -39.54 -20.26 11.41
N ALA A 403 -39.89 -19.90 10.17
CA ALA A 403 -41.20 -20.19 9.58
C ALA A 403 -41.44 -21.70 9.45
N GLU A 404 -40.43 -22.47 9.03
CA GLU A 404 -40.51 -23.93 8.98
C GLU A 404 -40.62 -24.54 10.38
N THR A 405 -39.87 -24.02 11.36
CA THR A 405 -39.98 -24.45 12.77
C THR A 405 -41.38 -24.17 13.31
N GLN A 406 -41.94 -22.99 13.06
CA GLN A 406 -43.30 -22.62 13.44
C GLN A 406 -44.34 -23.52 12.74
N ARG A 407 -44.14 -23.84 11.46
CA ARG A 407 -45.00 -24.78 10.73
C ARG A 407 -44.94 -26.18 11.33
N GLN A 408 -43.76 -26.67 11.67
CA GLN A 408 -43.58 -27.98 12.32
C GLN A 408 -44.17 -27.99 13.73
N ALA A 409 -44.00 -26.92 14.51
CA ALA A 409 -44.64 -26.77 15.82
C ALA A 409 -46.17 -26.75 15.70
N ALA A 410 -46.73 -25.99 14.75
CA ALA A 410 -48.16 -25.99 14.46
C ALA A 410 -48.66 -27.39 14.04
N LEU A 411 -47.90 -28.12 13.22
CA LEU A 411 -48.21 -29.51 12.84
C LEU A 411 -48.08 -30.51 14.00
N ALA A 412 -47.19 -30.26 14.97
CA ALA A 412 -47.02 -31.08 16.16
C ALA A 412 -48.07 -30.78 17.24
N GLU A 413 -48.53 -29.53 17.33
CA GLU A 413 -49.70 -29.12 18.13
C GLU A 413 -51.03 -29.56 17.49
N MET A 414 -51.04 -29.89 16.20
CA MET A 414 -52.19 -30.51 15.56
C MET A 414 -52.34 -31.95 16.07
N THR A 415 -53.41 -32.17 16.82
CA THR A 415 -53.87 -33.52 17.16
C THR A 415 -54.08 -34.35 15.87
N PRO A 416 -53.98 -35.70 15.95
CA PRO A 416 -54.27 -36.58 14.81
C PRO A 416 -55.63 -36.29 14.14
N ASN A 417 -56.61 -35.84 14.93
CA ASN A 417 -57.98 -35.52 14.49
C ASN A 417 -58.05 -34.17 13.75
N ARG A 418 -57.31 -33.16 14.20
CA ARG A 418 -57.15 -31.90 13.49
C ARG A 418 -56.43 -32.07 12.15
N ARG A 419 -55.45 -32.99 12.06
CA ARG A 419 -54.75 -33.34 10.82
C ARG A 419 -55.67 -33.97 9.78
N ARG A 420 -56.51 -34.93 10.19
CA ARG A 420 -57.54 -35.55 9.32
C ARG A 420 -58.54 -34.53 8.76
N THR A 421 -58.87 -33.52 9.55
CA THR A 421 -59.78 -32.43 9.16
C THR A 421 -59.16 -31.54 8.08
N GLU A 422 -57.90 -31.12 8.25
CA GLU A 422 -57.17 -30.32 7.26
C GLU A 422 -56.83 -31.11 5.98
N GLU A 423 -56.49 -32.40 6.08
CA GLU A 423 -56.29 -33.26 4.91
C GLU A 423 -57.55 -33.38 4.04
N PHE A 424 -58.73 -33.47 4.68
CA PHE A 424 -60.01 -33.47 3.96
C PHE A 424 -60.31 -32.11 3.31
N ARG A 425 -59.97 -30.99 3.99
CA ARG A 425 -60.07 -29.63 3.41
C ARG A 425 -59.21 -29.51 2.15
N ALA A 426 -57.93 -29.85 2.24
CA ALA A 426 -57.01 -29.79 1.10
C ALA A 426 -57.44 -30.69 -0.07
N PHE A 427 -57.98 -31.88 0.22
CA PHE A 427 -58.59 -32.75 -0.78
C PHE A 427 -59.79 -32.09 -1.47
N CYS A 428 -60.67 -31.44 -0.71
CA CYS A 428 -61.83 -30.73 -1.25
C CYS A 428 -61.41 -29.53 -2.12
N GLU A 429 -60.42 -28.75 -1.72
CA GLU A 429 -59.90 -27.60 -2.49
C GLU A 429 -59.24 -28.04 -3.80
N THR A 430 -58.47 -29.13 -3.76
CA THR A 430 -57.88 -29.72 -4.97
C THR A 430 -58.97 -30.22 -5.92
N ARG A 431 -59.97 -30.93 -5.39
CA ARG A 431 -61.11 -31.41 -6.19
C ARG A 431 -61.98 -30.29 -6.73
N ALA A 432 -62.18 -29.21 -5.96
CA ALA A 432 -62.86 -28.01 -6.42
C ALA A 432 -62.18 -27.40 -7.65
N SER A 433 -60.85 -27.32 -7.61
CA SER A 433 -60.04 -26.79 -8.72
C SER A 433 -60.09 -27.70 -9.96
N GLN A 434 -60.09 -29.02 -9.77
CA GLN A 434 -60.20 -30.00 -10.87
C GLN A 434 -61.59 -30.06 -11.50
N LEU A 435 -62.65 -29.94 -10.70
CA LEU A 435 -64.04 -30.04 -11.16
C LEU A 435 -64.56 -28.71 -11.72
N GLY A 436 -63.98 -27.57 -11.33
CA GLY A 436 -64.41 -26.25 -11.78
C GLY A 436 -65.85 -25.94 -11.35
N LYS A 437 -66.78 -25.86 -12.30
CA LYS A 437 -68.23 -25.69 -12.04
C LYS A 437 -69.00 -27.02 -11.92
N ASN A 438 -68.35 -28.14 -12.19
CA ASN A 438 -68.99 -29.45 -12.12
C ASN A 438 -69.00 -29.97 -10.68
N GLN A 439 -69.94 -30.87 -10.40
CA GLN A 439 -70.10 -31.49 -9.08
C GLN A 439 -69.92 -33.01 -9.19
N GLU A 440 -69.38 -33.64 -8.15
CA GLU A 440 -69.30 -35.09 -8.07
C GLU A 440 -70.67 -35.70 -7.77
N ALA A 441 -70.93 -36.91 -8.27
CA ALA A 441 -72.16 -37.64 -7.95
C ALA A 441 -72.29 -37.90 -6.43
N LEU A 442 -73.53 -37.93 -5.93
CA LEU A 442 -73.81 -38.36 -4.57
C LEU A 442 -73.26 -39.78 -4.34
N ASN A 443 -72.54 -40.00 -3.23
CA ASN A 443 -71.75 -41.21 -2.92
C ASN A 443 -70.48 -41.40 -3.78
N GLY A 444 -70.01 -40.35 -4.45
CA GLY A 444 -68.65 -40.27 -4.98
C GLY A 444 -67.58 -40.19 -3.88
N GLN A 445 -66.33 -39.97 -4.27
CA GLN A 445 -65.18 -39.96 -3.38
C GLN A 445 -65.27 -38.86 -2.31
N ILE A 446 -65.72 -37.65 -2.65
CA ILE A 446 -65.88 -36.53 -1.72
C ILE A 446 -66.95 -36.87 -0.67
N HIS A 447 -68.11 -37.36 -1.10
CA HIS A 447 -69.20 -37.70 -0.19
C HIS A 447 -68.86 -38.86 0.74
N ASN A 448 -68.20 -39.91 0.25
CA ASN A 448 -67.86 -41.07 1.07
C ASN A 448 -66.76 -40.73 2.10
N ARG A 449 -65.73 -39.95 1.71
CA ARG A 449 -64.72 -39.47 2.66
C ARG A 449 -65.30 -38.52 3.71
N ALA A 450 -66.24 -37.65 3.32
CA ALA A 450 -66.96 -36.81 4.27
C ALA A 450 -67.80 -37.62 5.26
N ARG A 451 -68.49 -38.66 4.79
CA ARG A 451 -69.27 -39.56 5.67
C ARG A 451 -68.38 -40.27 6.66
N GLN A 452 -67.21 -40.73 6.23
CA GLN A 452 -66.25 -41.41 7.10
C GLN A 452 -65.65 -40.44 8.13
N LEU A 453 -65.24 -39.24 7.71
CA LEU A 453 -64.73 -38.21 8.63
C LEU A 453 -65.78 -37.79 9.67
N ALA A 454 -67.04 -37.60 9.24
CA ALA A 454 -68.14 -37.29 10.15
C ALA A 454 -68.42 -38.44 11.14
N ALA A 455 -68.39 -39.69 10.68
CA ALA A 455 -68.58 -40.86 11.53
C ALA A 455 -67.46 -41.01 12.56
N ASP A 456 -66.21 -40.85 12.14
CA ASP A 456 -65.03 -40.91 13.02
C ASP A 456 -65.10 -39.81 14.09
N ALA A 457 -65.48 -38.58 13.73
CA ALA A 457 -65.63 -37.48 14.67
C ALA A 457 -66.81 -37.64 15.65
N LEU A 458 -67.88 -38.33 15.24
CA LEU A 458 -69.03 -38.62 16.09
C LEU A 458 -68.74 -39.74 17.11
N GLN A 459 -68.00 -40.77 16.68
CA GLN A 459 -67.78 -41.99 17.47
C GLN A 459 -66.47 -41.97 18.28
N GLY A 460 -65.48 -41.20 17.84
CA GLY A 460 -64.19 -41.09 18.51
C GLY A 460 -64.29 -40.29 19.82
N ALA A 461 -63.88 -40.92 20.92
CA ALA A 461 -63.77 -40.28 22.24
C ALA A 461 -62.56 -39.34 22.35
N ASP A 462 -61.64 -39.43 21.40
CA ASP A 462 -60.40 -38.67 21.26
C ASP A 462 -60.58 -37.35 20.48
N TRP A 463 -61.80 -37.02 20.07
CA TRP A 463 -62.15 -35.76 19.41
C TRP A 463 -62.64 -34.73 20.42
N THR A 464 -61.98 -33.58 20.46
CA THR A 464 -62.43 -32.46 21.30
C THR A 464 -63.69 -31.80 20.73
N PRO A 465 -64.52 -31.14 21.57
CA PRO A 465 -65.70 -30.41 21.10
C PRO A 465 -65.39 -29.37 20.01
N GLN A 466 -64.23 -28.72 20.10
CA GLN A 466 -63.79 -27.73 19.13
C GLN A 466 -63.44 -28.36 17.77
N GLU A 467 -62.84 -29.56 17.76
CA GLU A 467 -62.53 -30.29 16.52
C GLU A 467 -63.78 -30.85 15.85
N LYS A 468 -64.74 -31.34 16.63
CA LYS A 468 -66.05 -31.80 16.11
C LYS A 468 -66.80 -30.66 15.44
N ALA A 469 -66.83 -29.48 16.05
CA ALA A 469 -67.43 -28.29 15.47
C ALA A 469 -66.72 -27.87 14.16
N ALA A 470 -65.37 -27.91 14.12
CA ALA A 470 -64.59 -27.58 12.93
C ALA A 470 -64.86 -28.53 11.75
N VAL A 471 -64.99 -29.83 12.00
CA VAL A 471 -65.41 -30.81 10.97
C VAL A 471 -66.82 -30.49 10.47
N ALA A 472 -67.74 -30.20 11.37
CA ALA A 472 -69.12 -29.89 10.99
C ALA A 472 -69.22 -28.67 10.07
N ASP A 473 -68.45 -27.61 10.36
CA ASP A 473 -68.39 -26.40 9.56
C ASP A 473 -67.74 -26.64 8.20
N LEU A 474 -66.62 -27.38 8.17
CA LEU A 474 -65.94 -27.76 6.93
C LEU A 474 -66.86 -28.55 5.98
N LEU A 475 -67.56 -29.56 6.52
CA LEU A 475 -68.48 -30.38 5.72
C LEU A 475 -69.68 -29.58 5.23
N ALA A 476 -70.22 -28.68 6.05
CA ALA A 476 -71.31 -27.79 5.66
C ALA A 476 -70.91 -26.80 4.54
N GLU A 477 -69.65 -26.37 4.53
CA GLU A 477 -69.12 -25.44 3.53
C GLU A 477 -68.87 -26.12 2.16
N PHE A 478 -68.13 -27.24 2.15
CA PHE A 478 -67.64 -27.83 0.90
C PHE A 478 -68.63 -28.76 0.21
N LEU A 479 -69.43 -29.55 0.95
CA LEU A 479 -70.29 -30.56 0.35
C LEU A 479 -71.38 -30.00 -0.57
N PRO A 480 -72.09 -28.91 -0.23
CA PRO A 480 -73.11 -28.35 -1.13
C PRO A 480 -72.54 -27.81 -2.44
N ARG A 481 -71.27 -27.39 -2.41
CA ARG A 481 -70.58 -26.83 -3.57
C ARG A 481 -70.03 -27.92 -4.49
N LEU A 482 -69.51 -29.00 -3.93
CA LEU A 482 -68.75 -30.01 -4.67
C LEU A 482 -69.50 -31.31 -4.96
N VAL A 483 -70.62 -31.58 -4.28
CA VAL A 483 -71.39 -32.83 -4.46
C VAL A 483 -72.79 -32.49 -4.96
N SER A 484 -73.18 -33.13 -6.07
CA SER A 484 -74.50 -33.00 -6.67
C SER A 484 -75.58 -33.62 -5.81
N ARG A 485 -76.77 -33.01 -5.80
CA ARG A 485 -77.93 -33.43 -4.99
C ARG A 485 -77.64 -33.47 -3.48
N MET A 486 -76.71 -32.64 -3.01
CA MET A 486 -76.43 -32.43 -1.59
C MET A 486 -77.46 -31.45 -1.00
N ASP A 487 -78.64 -31.95 -0.65
CA ASP A 487 -79.72 -31.16 -0.04
C ASP A 487 -79.64 -31.11 1.49
N LYS A 488 -80.54 -30.33 2.11
CA LYS A 488 -80.61 -30.19 3.58
C LYS A 488 -80.81 -31.53 4.30
N ASP A 489 -81.48 -32.50 3.67
CA ASP A 489 -81.76 -33.79 4.30
C ASP A 489 -80.56 -34.75 4.19
N GLN A 490 -79.76 -34.68 3.13
CA GLN A 490 -78.47 -35.39 3.05
C GLN A 490 -77.45 -34.83 4.05
N LEU A 491 -77.39 -33.51 4.25
CA LEU A 491 -76.53 -32.91 5.28
C LEU A 491 -76.96 -33.30 6.70
N LYS A 492 -78.27 -33.40 6.96
CA LYS A 492 -78.79 -33.91 8.25
C LYS A 492 -78.33 -35.35 8.54
N LYS A 493 -78.20 -36.21 7.52
CA LYS A 493 -77.73 -37.60 7.69
C LYS A 493 -76.29 -37.69 8.19
N LEU A 494 -75.47 -36.66 7.96
CA LEU A 494 -74.11 -36.56 8.51
C LEU A 494 -74.09 -36.10 9.98
N LYS A 495 -75.27 -35.84 10.58
CA LYS A 495 -75.45 -35.44 11.99
C LYS A 495 -74.56 -34.25 12.40
N LEU A 496 -74.38 -33.28 11.50
CA LEU A 496 -73.52 -32.10 11.75
C LEU A 496 -73.96 -31.29 12.98
N ALA A 497 -75.26 -31.29 13.32
CA ALA A 497 -75.77 -30.63 14.53
C ALA A 497 -75.25 -31.30 15.82
N ALA A 498 -75.12 -32.62 15.84
CA ALA A 498 -74.57 -33.38 16.96
C ALA A 498 -73.04 -33.24 17.08
N LEU A 499 -72.37 -32.79 16.02
CA LEU A 499 -70.94 -32.45 16.05
C LEU A 499 -70.70 -31.01 16.57
N ARG A 500 -71.64 -30.08 16.37
CA ARG A 500 -71.55 -28.67 16.84
C ARG A 500 -71.96 -28.50 18.30
N ASN A 501 -72.84 -29.36 18.80
CA ASN A 501 -73.25 -29.45 20.21
C ASN A 501 -73.08 -30.92 20.64
N PRO A 502 -71.83 -31.36 20.90
CA PRO A 502 -71.52 -32.74 21.22
C PRO A 502 -72.06 -33.23 22.57
#